data_AF-A0A0S8CQT3-F1
#
_entry.id   AF-A0A0S8CQT3-F1
#
_cell.length_a   1.000
_cell.length_b   1.000
_cell.length_c   1.000
_cell.angle_alpha   90.00
_cell.angle_beta   90.00
_cell.angle_gamma   90.00
#
_symmetry.space_group_name_H-M   'P 1'
#
loop_
_entity.id
_entity.type
_entity.pdbx_description
1 polymer ?
#
loop_
_entity_poly.entity_id
_entity_poly.type
_entity_poly.pdbx_seq_one_letter_code
_entity_poly.pdbx_strand_id
1 'polypeptide(L)'
;MKRKFLNNSSGFTLVELMVTVFLTAIAVIAIYRGYTSFSQSADAQQQVIEMQQNLRIGMYTLVRDMIRAGMTEEDQNTVLVDATRKDVKSVTFMTADASTAEFGMDLGSGGAFATDTLDNDADGTINEEDEIRIGNDDFNDDGERIRYTLNGLNLERRVWDSSIPGYGAAQTIITNVSALDFTYVKEDDTVLSTLPLSEADRILIDTVEITMVVRTTNEDYRITNNESYNNLRGALVLGPQMRLKIRNANL
;
A
#
# COMPACT_ATOMS: atom_id res chain seq x y z
N MET A 1 -79.38 23.04 25.09
CA MET A 1 -78.22 23.16 24.18
C MET A 1 -78.05 21.83 23.44
N LYS A 2 -78.42 21.73 22.15
CA LYS A 2 -78.24 20.50 21.35
C LYS A 2 -76.97 20.64 20.50
N ARG A 3 -75.94 19.82 20.76
CA ARG A 3 -74.76 19.69 19.90
C ARG A 3 -75.17 18.93 18.62
N LYS A 4 -75.06 19.58 17.46
CA LYS A 4 -75.15 18.91 16.15
C LYS A 4 -73.87 18.11 15.92
N PHE A 5 -73.95 16.80 15.94
CA PHE A 5 -72.91 15.95 15.37
C PHE A 5 -73.05 16.01 13.85
N LEU A 6 -72.00 16.49 13.17
CA LEU A 6 -71.90 16.46 11.71
C LEU A 6 -71.62 15.00 11.29
N ASN A 7 -72.66 14.22 11.03
CA ASN A 7 -72.51 12.92 10.38
C ASN A 7 -72.47 13.14 8.87
N ASN A 8 -71.27 13.37 8.34
CA ASN A 8 -70.99 13.26 6.91
C ASN A 8 -70.08 12.04 6.70
N SER A 9 -70.68 10.87 6.47
CA SER A 9 -69.99 9.61 6.20
C SER A 9 -70.22 9.17 4.76
N SER A 10 -69.84 10.03 3.80
CA SER A 10 -69.69 9.65 2.41
C SER A 10 -68.47 8.75 2.29
N GLY A 11 -68.69 7.44 2.08
CA GLY A 11 -67.62 6.48 1.79
C GLY A 11 -67.04 6.66 0.39
N PHE A 12 -65.87 6.06 0.15
CA PHE A 12 -65.21 6.08 -1.16
C PHE A 12 -65.94 5.18 -2.16
N THR A 13 -66.07 5.64 -3.40
CA THR A 13 -66.53 4.79 -4.49
C THR A 13 -65.43 3.81 -4.91
N LEU A 14 -65.82 2.66 -5.46
CA LEU A 14 -64.87 1.67 -5.97
C LEU A 14 -63.93 2.28 -7.03
N VAL A 15 -64.48 3.14 -7.89
CA VAL A 15 -63.73 3.82 -8.96
C VAL A 15 -62.69 4.79 -8.39
N GLU A 16 -63.01 5.58 -7.37
CA GLU A 16 -62.02 6.45 -6.71
C GLU A 16 -60.88 5.64 -6.08
N LEU A 17 -61.18 4.48 -5.50
CA LEU A 17 -60.17 3.60 -4.93
C LEU A 17 -59.28 2.98 -6.01
N MET A 18 -59.83 2.60 -7.15
CA MET A 18 -59.04 2.11 -8.29
C MET A 18 -58.12 3.19 -8.85
N VAL A 19 -58.63 4.42 -9.05
CA VAL A 19 -57.84 5.53 -9.58
C VAL A 19 -56.72 5.93 -8.60
N THR A 20 -57.01 5.98 -7.30
CA THR A 20 -55.99 6.30 -6.28
C THR A 20 -54.89 5.26 -6.22
N VAL A 21 -55.21 3.96 -6.21
CA VAL A 21 -54.22 2.88 -6.24
C VAL A 21 -53.39 2.91 -7.53
N PHE A 22 -54.02 3.21 -8.67
CA PHE A 22 -53.32 3.34 -9.94
C PHE A 22 -52.30 4.48 -9.93
N LEU A 23 -52.70 5.66 -9.43
CA LEU A 23 -51.80 6.82 -9.35
C LEU A 23 -50.69 6.63 -8.31
N THR A 24 -50.98 5.99 -7.17
CA THR A 24 -49.94 5.68 -6.17
C THR A 24 -48.94 4.66 -6.70
N ALA A 25 -49.37 3.67 -7.48
CA ALA A 25 -48.47 2.71 -8.12
C ALA A 25 -47.49 3.40 -9.06
N ILE A 26 -47.96 4.34 -9.90
CA ILE A 26 -47.10 5.13 -10.79
C ILE A 26 -46.11 5.97 -9.97
N ALA A 27 -46.58 6.62 -8.91
CA ALA A 27 -45.73 7.41 -8.03
C ALA A 27 -44.63 6.57 -7.35
N VAL A 28 -44.99 5.38 -6.84
CA VAL A 28 -44.03 4.45 -6.22
C VAL A 28 -42.99 3.98 -7.23
N ILE A 29 -43.37 3.70 -8.48
CA ILE A 29 -42.40 3.34 -9.54
C ILE A 29 -41.40 4.48 -9.77
N ALA A 30 -41.86 5.72 -9.83
CA ALA A 30 -40.99 6.88 -10.01
C ALA A 30 -40.04 7.07 -8.81
N ILE A 31 -40.57 7.00 -7.58
CA ILE A 31 -39.79 7.09 -6.34
C ILE A 31 -38.76 5.96 -6.26
N TYR A 32 -39.17 4.74 -6.58
CA TYR A 32 -38.29 3.57 -6.56
C TYR A 32 -37.11 3.73 -7.50
N ARG A 33 -37.33 4.22 -8.72
CA ARG A 33 -36.23 4.53 -9.66
C ARG A 33 -35.28 5.57 -9.09
N GLY A 34 -35.81 6.64 -8.50
CA GLY A 34 -35.00 7.67 -7.84
C GLY A 34 -34.16 7.10 -6.69
N TYR A 35 -34.78 6.30 -5.82
CA TYR A 35 -34.11 5.60 -4.73
C TYR A 35 -32.98 4.71 -5.24
N THR A 36 -33.22 3.90 -6.27
CA THR A 36 -32.17 3.02 -6.82
C THR A 36 -30.98 3.80 -7.40
N SER A 37 -31.24 4.94 -8.04
CA SER A 37 -30.18 5.80 -8.58
C SER A 37 -29.36 6.45 -7.46
N PHE A 38 -30.02 6.89 -6.39
CA PHE A 38 -29.35 7.45 -5.23
C PHE A 38 -28.49 6.40 -4.50
N SER A 39 -29.06 5.21 -4.24
CA SER A 39 -28.35 4.10 -3.58
C SER A 39 -27.08 3.73 -4.35
N GLN A 40 -27.18 3.52 -5.67
CA GLN A 40 -26.02 3.18 -6.49
C GLN A 40 -24.93 4.27 -6.47
N SER A 41 -25.34 5.54 -6.47
CA SER A 41 -24.40 6.66 -6.40
C SER A 41 -23.71 6.74 -5.05
N ALA A 42 -24.43 6.48 -3.96
CA ALA A 42 -23.87 6.43 -2.61
C ALA A 42 -22.87 5.28 -2.48
N ASP A 43 -23.19 4.10 -2.99
CA ASP A 43 -22.30 2.93 -2.98
C ASP A 43 -21.02 3.20 -3.80
N ALA A 44 -21.16 3.81 -4.99
CA ALA A 44 -20.00 4.17 -5.81
C ALA A 44 -19.09 5.20 -5.12
N GLN A 45 -19.67 6.20 -4.44
CA GLN A 45 -18.91 7.17 -3.65
C GLN A 45 -18.17 6.52 -2.49
N GLN A 46 -18.83 5.59 -1.77
CA GLN A 46 -18.19 4.86 -0.68
C GLN A 46 -16.97 4.07 -1.18
N GLN A 47 -17.08 3.39 -2.32
CA GLN A 47 -15.97 2.65 -2.92
C GLN A 47 -14.79 3.57 -3.28
N VAL A 48 -15.06 4.77 -3.79
CA VAL A 48 -14.00 5.77 -4.05
C VAL A 48 -13.32 6.22 -2.76
N ILE A 49 -14.09 6.45 -1.70
CA ILE A 49 -13.55 6.83 -0.38
C ILE A 49 -12.65 5.72 0.18
N GLU A 50 -13.09 4.47 0.13
CA GLU A 50 -12.31 3.32 0.59
C GLU A 50 -10.98 3.19 -0.18
N MET A 51 -11.01 3.30 -1.52
CA MET A 51 -9.79 3.29 -2.33
C MET A 51 -8.82 4.42 -1.96
N GLN A 52 -9.35 5.64 -1.78
CA GLN A 52 -8.52 6.81 -1.43
C GLN A 52 -7.91 6.67 -0.03
N GLN A 53 -8.65 6.11 0.94
CA GLN A 53 -8.14 5.85 2.28
C GLN A 53 -7.07 4.76 2.27
N ASN A 54 -7.31 3.66 1.57
CA ASN A 54 -6.32 2.60 1.40
C ASN A 54 -5.06 3.19 0.78
N LEU A 55 -5.17 3.88 -0.36
CA LEU A 55 -4.02 4.49 -1.02
C LEU A 55 -3.29 5.48 -0.10
N ARG A 56 -4.01 6.28 0.69
CA ARG A 56 -3.40 7.17 1.69
C ARG A 56 -2.55 6.41 2.70
N ILE A 57 -3.06 5.32 3.26
CA ILE A 57 -2.34 4.49 4.24
C ILE A 57 -1.12 3.84 3.60
N GLY A 58 -1.30 3.24 2.42
CA GLY A 58 -0.24 2.57 1.67
C GLY A 58 0.88 3.52 1.29
N MET A 59 0.56 4.65 0.65
CA MET A 59 1.53 5.65 0.23
C MET A 59 2.21 6.32 1.43
N TYR A 60 1.46 6.67 2.48
CA TYR A 60 2.06 7.26 3.68
C TYR A 60 3.11 6.35 4.30
N THR A 61 2.78 5.06 4.48
CA THR A 61 3.70 4.10 5.11
C THR A 61 4.92 3.83 4.24
N LEU A 62 4.69 3.59 2.94
CA LEU A 62 5.75 3.31 1.98
C LEU A 62 6.70 4.50 1.83
N VAL A 63 6.17 5.70 1.60
CA VAL A 63 6.99 6.92 1.41
C VAL A 63 7.74 7.27 2.68
N ARG A 64 7.08 7.20 3.85
CA ARG A 64 7.73 7.46 5.14
C ARG A 64 8.93 6.54 5.35
N ASP A 65 8.76 5.24 5.11
CA ASP A 65 9.84 4.27 5.30
C ASP A 65 10.95 4.47 4.26
N MET A 66 10.60 4.77 3.00
CA MET A 66 11.60 4.95 1.95
C MET A 66 12.41 6.24 2.09
N ILE A 67 11.83 7.33 2.63
CA ILE A 67 12.59 8.54 2.99
C ILE A 67 13.55 8.26 4.14
N ARG A 68 13.28 7.24 4.96
CA ARG A 68 14.16 6.80 6.06
C ARG A 68 15.19 5.76 5.65
N ALA A 69 15.15 5.31 4.40
CA ALA A 69 16.12 4.36 3.90
C ALA A 69 17.53 4.96 4.00
N GLY A 70 18.44 4.22 4.62
CA GLY A 70 19.84 4.62 4.71
C GLY A 70 20.14 5.80 5.64
N MET A 71 19.17 6.23 6.46
CA MET A 71 19.46 7.18 7.54
C MET A 71 20.30 6.48 8.61
N THR A 72 21.41 7.12 8.99
CA THR A 72 22.25 6.81 10.14
C THR A 72 22.15 7.97 11.13
N GLU A 73 22.31 7.72 12.43
CA GLU A 73 22.40 8.83 13.38
C GLU A 73 23.72 9.60 13.16
N GLU A 74 23.61 10.92 12.97
CA GLU A 74 24.75 11.82 12.69
C GLU A 74 25.50 12.13 13.99
N ASP A 75 26.27 11.19 14.52
CA ASP A 75 27.34 11.46 15.49
C ASP A 75 28.18 10.18 15.67
N GLN A 76 29.36 10.03 15.09
CA GLN A 76 30.58 10.79 15.35
C GLN A 76 31.52 10.57 14.15
N ASN A 77 32.52 11.45 14.02
CA ASN A 77 33.67 11.37 13.12
C ASN A 77 34.43 10.02 13.13
N THR A 78 33.83 8.92 12.67
CA THR A 78 34.50 7.67 12.30
C THR A 78 35.09 7.87 10.92
N VAL A 79 36.27 8.51 10.91
CA VAL A 79 37.29 8.12 9.95
C VAL A 79 37.43 6.61 10.11
N LEU A 80 36.97 5.87 9.10
CA LEU A 80 37.08 4.42 9.01
C LEU A 80 38.57 4.07 8.94
N VAL A 81 39.20 3.95 10.11
CA VAL A 81 40.55 3.39 10.28
C VAL A 81 40.41 2.01 10.91
N ASP A 82 39.66 1.14 10.24
CA ASP A 82 39.94 -0.29 10.31
C ASP A 82 39.76 -0.88 8.92
N ALA A 83 40.89 -1.17 8.25
CA ALA A 83 40.89 -1.85 6.96
C ALA A 83 40.43 -3.33 7.05
N THR A 84 40.03 -3.79 8.24
CA THR A 84 39.57 -5.16 8.52
C THR A 84 38.06 -5.24 8.70
N ARG A 85 37.42 -4.18 9.19
CA ARG A 85 35.97 -3.98 9.06
C ARG A 85 35.73 -3.18 7.80
N LYS A 86 35.33 -3.91 6.77
CA LYS A 86 34.86 -3.39 5.50
C LYS A 86 33.61 -2.56 5.79
N ASP A 87 33.82 -1.30 6.16
CA ASP A 87 32.83 -0.23 6.10
C ASP A 87 32.49 -0.02 4.63
N VAL A 88 31.74 -1.00 4.12
CA VAL A 88 31.00 -0.95 2.89
C VAL A 88 30.20 0.34 3.01
N LYS A 89 30.30 1.22 2.02
CA LYS A 89 29.29 2.25 1.77
C LYS A 89 27.93 1.54 1.84
N SER A 90 27.29 1.52 3.02
CA SER A 90 26.25 0.56 3.35
C SER A 90 25.19 0.70 2.28
N VAL A 91 25.04 -0.34 1.46
CA VAL A 91 24.18 -0.23 0.28
C VAL A 91 22.77 -0.12 0.80
N THR A 92 22.21 1.09 0.78
CA THR A 92 20.89 1.39 1.31
C THR A 92 19.84 0.46 0.74
N PHE A 93 19.91 0.15 -0.55
CA PHE A 93 19.02 -0.80 -1.22
C PHE A 93 19.67 -2.17 -1.40
N MET A 94 19.05 -3.20 -0.82
CA MET A 94 19.45 -4.61 -1.00
C MET A 94 18.79 -5.20 -2.26
N THR A 95 17.53 -4.85 -2.50
CA THR A 95 16.76 -5.24 -3.70
C THR A 95 16.10 -4.00 -4.28
N ALA A 96 16.27 -3.77 -5.58
CA ALA A 96 15.62 -2.69 -6.30
C ALA A 96 15.09 -3.21 -7.64
N ASP A 97 13.81 -3.56 -7.67
CA ASP A 97 13.07 -4.07 -8.82
C ASP A 97 11.75 -3.30 -8.96
N ALA A 98 11.07 -3.41 -10.11
CA ALA A 98 9.86 -2.63 -10.40
C ALA A 98 8.73 -2.89 -9.39
N SER A 99 8.59 -4.12 -8.89
CA SER A 99 7.50 -4.53 -7.99
C SER A 99 7.95 -4.84 -6.57
N THR A 100 9.27 -4.77 -6.31
CA THR A 100 9.87 -5.12 -5.02
C THR A 100 11.03 -4.17 -4.69
N ALA A 101 10.94 -3.54 -3.53
CA ALA A 101 12.01 -2.71 -2.98
C ALA A 101 12.37 -3.21 -1.58
N GLU A 102 13.66 -3.43 -1.33
CA GLU A 102 14.19 -3.80 -0.02
C GLU A 102 15.37 -2.90 0.31
N PHE A 103 15.31 -2.31 1.49
CA PHE A 103 16.30 -1.34 1.94
C PHE A 103 16.51 -1.43 3.44
N GLY A 104 17.71 -1.03 3.85
CA GLY A 104 18.06 -0.85 5.26
C GLY A 104 17.52 0.47 5.77
N MET A 105 17.01 0.46 7.00
CA MET A 105 16.70 1.67 7.75
C MET A 105 16.85 1.37 9.24
N ASP A 106 17.30 2.36 10.00
CA ASP A 106 17.27 2.28 11.46
C ASP A 106 15.83 2.03 11.94
N LEU A 107 15.64 0.92 12.65
CA LEU A 107 14.36 0.50 13.24
C LEU A 107 14.40 0.57 14.77
N GLY A 108 15.47 1.08 15.36
CA GLY A 108 15.72 1.08 16.80
C GLY A 108 16.00 -0.31 17.38
N SER A 109 16.20 -1.31 16.51
CA SER A 109 16.52 -2.71 16.87
C SER A 109 18.01 -2.87 17.10
N GLY A 110 18.57 -2.04 17.96
CA GLY A 110 20.01 -2.00 18.18
C GLY A 110 20.43 -1.19 19.40
N GLY A 111 19.58 -0.24 19.81
CA GLY A 111 19.98 0.95 20.58
C GLY A 111 21.12 0.71 21.53
N ALA A 112 22.32 1.19 21.18
CA ALA A 112 23.63 1.14 21.87
C ALA A 112 24.04 -0.11 22.68
N PHE A 113 23.20 -1.11 22.88
CA PHE A 113 23.31 -2.18 23.88
C PHE A 113 22.60 -3.46 23.46
N ALA A 114 22.09 -3.56 22.22
CA ALA A 114 21.64 -4.85 21.72
C ALA A 114 22.87 -5.76 21.57
N THR A 115 22.83 -6.91 22.25
CA THR A 115 23.93 -7.87 22.30
C THR A 115 23.46 -9.20 21.72
N ASP A 116 24.31 -9.87 20.96
CA ASP A 116 23.98 -11.12 20.25
C ASP A 116 23.84 -12.34 21.18
N THR A 117 24.07 -12.14 22.49
CA THR A 117 24.06 -13.17 23.54
C THR A 117 25.10 -14.28 23.34
N LEU A 118 26.06 -14.06 22.45
CA LEU A 118 27.20 -14.92 22.25
C LEU A 118 28.36 -14.48 23.17
N ASP A 119 29.18 -15.46 23.48
CA ASP A 119 30.50 -15.32 24.12
C ASP A 119 31.51 -15.45 22.97
N ASN A 120 31.73 -14.35 22.24
CA ASN A 120 32.48 -14.36 20.99
C ASN A 120 33.99 -14.44 21.23
N ASP A 121 34.47 -14.09 22.42
CA ASP A 121 35.86 -14.25 22.83
C ASP A 121 36.13 -15.47 23.73
N ALA A 122 35.07 -16.19 24.10
CA ALA A 122 35.08 -17.42 24.89
C ALA A 122 35.65 -17.23 26.31
N ASP A 123 35.51 -16.04 26.90
CA ASP A 123 35.97 -15.73 28.25
C ASP A 123 34.98 -16.19 29.35
N GLY A 124 33.79 -16.65 28.95
CA GLY A 124 32.77 -17.20 29.80
C GLY A 124 31.78 -16.16 30.33
N THR A 125 31.91 -14.91 29.93
CA THR A 125 30.92 -13.86 30.11
C THR A 125 30.21 -13.58 28.79
N ILE A 126 29.01 -13.01 28.89
CA ILE A 126 28.20 -12.67 27.72
C ILE A 126 27.78 -11.21 27.86
N ASN A 127 27.77 -10.48 26.75
CA ASN A 127 27.24 -9.12 26.66
C ASN A 127 28.03 -8.07 27.46
N GLU A 128 29.36 -8.09 27.41
CA GLU A 128 30.24 -7.07 27.98
C GLU A 128 30.82 -6.08 26.97
N GLU A 129 31.70 -5.18 27.44
CA GLU A 129 32.22 -4.06 26.64
C GLU A 129 33.10 -4.52 25.47
N ASP A 130 33.74 -5.68 25.60
CA ASP A 130 34.63 -6.27 24.60
C ASP A 130 33.88 -7.21 23.61
N GLU A 131 32.56 -7.39 23.78
CA GLU A 131 31.71 -8.22 22.93
C GLU A 131 31.17 -7.49 21.69
N ILE A 132 30.87 -8.27 20.64
CA ILE A 132 30.27 -7.73 19.41
C ILE A 132 28.81 -7.30 19.69
N ARG A 133 28.54 -6.02 19.48
CA ARG A 133 27.18 -5.45 19.52
C ARG A 133 26.47 -5.68 18.18
N ILE A 134 25.17 -5.91 18.23
CA ILE A 134 24.26 -6.05 17.07
C ILE A 134 23.52 -4.74 16.77
N GLY A 135 23.92 -3.63 17.40
CA GLY A 135 23.29 -2.33 17.24
C GLY A 135 24.29 -1.20 17.44
N ASN A 136 24.43 -0.33 16.44
CA ASN A 136 25.36 0.80 16.47
C ASN A 136 24.73 2.15 16.03
N ASP A 137 23.38 2.26 16.08
CA ASP A 137 22.60 3.41 15.61
C ASP A 137 22.83 3.73 14.11
N ASP A 138 23.23 2.73 13.31
CA ASP A 138 23.23 2.78 11.85
C ASP A 138 22.03 1.99 11.24
N PHE A 139 22.14 1.49 10.01
CA PHE A 139 21.06 0.74 9.33
C PHE A 139 21.53 -0.58 8.73
N ASN A 140 22.81 -0.91 8.87
CA ASN A 140 23.47 -2.04 8.22
C ASN A 140 23.46 -3.31 9.09
N ASP A 141 22.86 -3.24 10.28
CA ASP A 141 22.75 -4.34 11.22
C ASP A 141 21.73 -5.41 10.80
N ASP A 142 21.95 -6.63 11.29
CA ASP A 142 21.12 -7.79 10.99
C ASP A 142 19.78 -7.67 11.73
N GLY A 143 18.75 -7.20 11.03
CA GLY A 143 17.47 -6.85 11.67
C GLY A 143 17.12 -5.37 11.58
N GLU A 144 17.66 -4.67 10.58
CA GLU A 144 17.31 -3.27 10.29
C GLU A 144 16.93 -3.08 8.83
N ARG A 145 16.02 -3.93 8.34
CA ARG A 145 15.59 -3.91 6.94
C ARG A 145 14.08 -4.00 6.76
N ILE A 146 13.61 -3.32 5.73
CA ILE A 146 12.23 -3.37 5.27
C ILE A 146 12.18 -3.84 3.83
N ARG A 147 11.16 -4.65 3.51
CA ARG A 147 10.81 -5.02 2.13
C ARG A 147 9.37 -4.68 1.83
N TYR A 148 9.15 -3.99 0.71
CA TYR A 148 7.85 -3.84 0.07
C TYR A 148 7.77 -4.73 -1.16
N THR A 149 6.67 -5.47 -1.31
CA THR A 149 6.43 -6.34 -2.46
C THR A 149 4.96 -6.32 -2.83
N LEU A 150 4.64 -6.23 -4.13
CA LEU A 150 3.30 -6.52 -4.61
C LEU A 150 3.11 -8.04 -4.73
N ASN A 151 2.32 -8.62 -3.83
CA ASN A 151 1.97 -10.04 -3.86
C ASN A 151 0.51 -10.23 -4.31
N GLY A 152 0.33 -10.59 -5.57
CA GLY A 152 -1.00 -10.67 -6.19
C GLY A 152 -1.65 -9.28 -6.25
N LEU A 153 -2.63 -9.04 -5.38
CA LEU A 153 -3.32 -7.74 -5.26
C LEU A 153 -3.05 -7.01 -3.94
N ASN A 154 -2.10 -7.53 -3.14
CA ASN A 154 -1.79 -7.02 -1.83
C ASN A 154 -0.41 -6.36 -1.85
N LEU A 155 -0.33 -5.12 -1.39
CA LEU A 155 0.95 -4.53 -1.05
C LEU A 155 1.35 -5.08 0.32
N GLU A 156 2.39 -5.90 0.32
CA GLU A 156 2.97 -6.45 1.53
C GLU A 156 4.18 -5.62 1.96
N ARG A 157 4.28 -5.41 3.27
CA ARG A 157 5.46 -4.90 3.96
C ARG A 157 5.99 -5.99 4.87
N ARG A 158 7.30 -6.25 4.82
CA ARG A 158 8.01 -7.11 5.76
C ARG A 158 9.03 -6.26 6.51
N VAL A 159 9.11 -6.47 7.82
CA VAL A 159 10.07 -5.79 8.70
C VAL A 159 10.89 -6.86 9.38
N TRP A 160 12.20 -6.78 9.24
CA TRP A 160 13.12 -7.54 10.06
C TRP A 160 13.58 -6.56 11.12
N ASP A 161 12.99 -6.68 12.31
CA ASP A 161 13.35 -6.01 13.57
C ASP A 161 13.23 -7.09 14.63
N SER A 162 14.35 -7.45 15.24
CA SER A 162 14.43 -8.60 16.15
C SER A 162 13.77 -8.33 17.51
N SER A 163 13.51 -7.05 17.82
CA SER A 163 12.87 -6.60 19.06
C SER A 163 11.34 -6.72 19.04
N ILE A 164 10.73 -6.84 17.85
CA ILE A 164 9.27 -6.95 17.68
C ILE A 164 8.82 -8.37 17.27
N PRO A 165 7.66 -8.84 17.76
CA PRO A 165 7.06 -10.07 17.25
C PRO A 165 6.74 -9.97 15.76
N GLY A 166 7.07 -11.01 15.00
CA GLY A 166 6.79 -11.06 13.55
C GLY A 166 7.97 -10.69 12.65
N TYR A 167 9.20 -10.88 13.13
CA TYR A 167 10.46 -10.77 12.35
C TYR A 167 10.34 -11.38 10.95
N GLY A 168 10.41 -10.54 9.92
CA GLY A 168 10.34 -10.93 8.50
C GLY A 168 8.97 -11.41 8.02
N ALA A 169 7.94 -11.37 8.86
CA ALA A 169 6.58 -11.79 8.49
C ALA A 169 5.93 -10.78 7.53
N ALA A 170 5.14 -11.29 6.58
CA ALA A 170 4.41 -10.47 5.63
C ALA A 170 3.21 -9.78 6.28
N GLN A 171 3.15 -8.46 6.18
CA GLN A 171 2.02 -7.65 6.64
C GLN A 171 1.37 -6.98 5.42
N THR A 172 0.10 -7.28 5.17
CA THR A 172 -0.67 -6.58 4.13
C THR A 172 -0.98 -5.16 4.59
N ILE A 173 -0.46 -4.17 3.87
CA ILE A 173 -0.71 -2.75 4.16
C ILE A 173 -1.99 -2.28 3.47
N ILE A 174 -2.15 -2.64 2.20
CA ILE A 174 -3.35 -2.38 1.41
C ILE A 174 -3.64 -3.53 0.47
N THR A 175 -4.91 -3.66 0.11
CA THR A 175 -5.41 -4.64 -0.87
C THR A 175 -5.90 -3.93 -2.13
N ASN A 176 -6.20 -4.72 -3.17
CA ASN A 176 -6.67 -4.24 -4.48
C ASN A 176 -5.67 -3.33 -5.20
N VAL A 177 -4.38 -3.58 -5.01
CA VAL A 177 -3.32 -2.96 -5.81
C VAL A 177 -3.17 -3.77 -7.10
N SER A 178 -3.50 -3.16 -8.23
CA SER A 178 -3.44 -3.81 -9.56
C SER A 178 -2.05 -3.74 -10.17
N ALA A 179 -1.30 -2.68 -9.86
CA ALA A 179 0.08 -2.52 -10.28
C ALA A 179 0.86 -1.65 -9.30
N LEU A 180 2.15 -1.93 -9.19
CA LEU A 180 3.14 -1.19 -8.45
C LEU A 180 4.39 -1.09 -9.33
N ASP A 181 4.94 0.11 -9.45
CA ASP A 181 6.16 0.39 -10.20
C ASP A 181 7.06 1.31 -9.38
N PHE A 182 8.28 0.83 -9.11
CA PHE A 182 9.37 1.61 -8.57
C PHE A 182 10.31 1.99 -9.72
N THR A 183 10.45 3.28 -9.95
CA THR A 183 11.42 3.84 -10.89
C THR A 183 12.53 4.53 -10.09
N TYR A 184 13.77 4.08 -10.31
CA TYR A 184 14.94 4.58 -9.59
C TYR A 184 15.69 5.60 -10.45
N VAL A 185 16.06 6.71 -9.82
CA VAL A 185 16.64 7.88 -10.50
C VAL A 185 17.92 8.29 -9.75
N LYS A 186 18.94 8.68 -10.51
CA LYS A 186 20.20 9.21 -9.99
C LYS A 186 20.08 10.69 -9.63
N GLU A 187 21.09 11.22 -8.94
CA GLU A 187 21.21 12.65 -8.62
C GLU A 187 21.16 13.56 -9.87
N ASP A 188 21.59 13.04 -11.04
CA ASP A 188 21.56 13.76 -12.31
C ASP A 188 20.24 13.63 -13.09
N ASP A 189 19.16 13.17 -12.43
CA ASP A 189 17.84 12.89 -13.01
C ASP A 189 17.81 11.72 -14.04
N THR A 190 18.91 10.97 -14.20
CA THR A 190 18.94 9.82 -15.11
C THR A 190 18.26 8.59 -14.50
N VAL A 191 17.34 7.98 -15.25
CA VAL A 191 16.66 6.74 -14.84
C VAL A 191 17.57 5.52 -14.93
N LEU A 192 17.59 4.71 -13.89
CA LEU A 192 18.20 3.39 -13.85
C LEU A 192 17.22 2.35 -14.41
N SER A 193 17.24 2.13 -15.73
CA SER A 193 16.19 1.37 -16.44
C SER A 193 16.37 -0.16 -16.44
N THR A 194 17.53 -0.69 -16.03
CA THR A 194 17.82 -2.13 -16.08
C THR A 194 17.46 -2.79 -14.75
N LEU A 195 16.20 -3.22 -14.61
CA LEU A 195 15.69 -3.86 -13.40
C LEU A 195 15.77 -5.40 -13.49
N PRO A 196 16.08 -6.11 -12.39
CA PRO A 196 16.49 -5.57 -11.10
C PRO A 196 17.87 -4.90 -11.15
N LEU A 197 18.06 -3.83 -10.37
CA LEU A 197 19.32 -3.07 -10.38
C LEU A 197 20.50 -3.88 -9.88
N SER A 198 21.64 -3.69 -10.55
CA SER A 198 22.93 -4.21 -10.11
C SER A 198 23.37 -3.53 -8.82
N GLU A 199 24.23 -4.17 -8.03
CA GLU A 199 24.77 -3.57 -6.80
C GLU A 199 25.49 -2.24 -7.06
N ALA A 200 26.17 -2.11 -8.20
CA ALA A 200 26.83 -0.88 -8.63
C ALA A 200 25.85 0.25 -8.99
N ASP A 201 24.64 -0.09 -9.44
CA ASP A 201 23.60 0.90 -9.74
C ASP A 201 22.79 1.27 -8.50
N ARG A 202 22.60 0.34 -7.54
CA ARG A 202 21.85 0.58 -6.30
C ARG A 202 22.48 1.67 -5.43
N ILE A 203 23.80 1.83 -5.46
CA ILE A 203 24.52 2.88 -4.73
C ILE A 203 24.37 4.28 -5.37
N LEU A 204 23.75 4.37 -6.56
CA LEU A 204 23.52 5.61 -7.30
C LEU A 204 22.06 6.09 -7.19
N ILE A 205 21.21 5.36 -6.46
CA ILE A 205 19.82 5.74 -6.24
C ILE A 205 19.80 7.00 -5.39
N ASP A 206 19.20 8.06 -5.92
CA ASP A 206 18.96 9.32 -5.22
C ASP A 206 17.45 9.52 -4.99
N THR A 207 16.66 9.32 -6.05
CA THR A 207 15.22 9.50 -6.03
C THR A 207 14.50 8.20 -6.41
N VAL A 208 13.43 7.87 -5.69
CA VAL A 208 12.54 6.75 -6.03
C VAL A 208 11.15 7.29 -6.36
N GLU A 209 10.75 7.12 -7.61
CA GLU A 209 9.39 7.39 -8.05
C GLU A 209 8.53 6.14 -7.84
N ILE A 210 7.38 6.33 -7.20
CA ILE A 210 6.43 5.25 -6.92
C ILE A 210 5.17 5.50 -7.73
N THR A 211 4.81 4.57 -8.61
CA THR A 211 3.51 4.56 -9.27
C THR A 211 2.70 3.38 -8.76
N MET A 212 1.47 3.65 -8.32
CA MET A 212 0.58 2.64 -7.79
C MET A 212 -0.80 2.77 -8.42
N VAL A 213 -1.32 1.67 -8.96
CA VAL A 213 -2.68 1.60 -9.52
C VAL A 213 -3.54 0.75 -8.60
N VAL A 214 -4.58 1.35 -8.03
CA VAL A 214 -5.54 0.68 -7.15
C VAL A 214 -6.90 0.56 -7.81
N ARG A 215 -7.68 -0.46 -7.43
CA ARG A 215 -9.03 -0.71 -7.95
C ARG A 215 -10.05 -0.82 -6.83
N THR A 216 -11.33 -0.64 -7.17
CA THR A 216 -12.43 -0.82 -6.22
C THR A 216 -12.53 -2.30 -5.82
N THR A 217 -12.93 -2.55 -4.58
CA THR A 217 -13.19 -3.92 -4.11
C THR A 217 -14.35 -4.56 -4.88
N ASN A 218 -15.36 -3.76 -5.23
CA ASN A 218 -16.49 -4.17 -6.04
C ASN A 218 -16.29 -3.67 -7.47
N GLU A 219 -15.85 -4.56 -8.36
CA GLU A 219 -15.72 -4.25 -9.78
C GLU A 219 -17.10 -4.00 -10.40
N ASP A 220 -17.29 -2.87 -11.09
CA ASP A 220 -18.43 -2.71 -11.98
C ASP A 220 -18.15 -3.46 -13.29
N TYR A 221 -18.66 -4.68 -13.37
CA TYR A 221 -18.50 -5.55 -14.53
C TYR A 221 -19.09 -5.02 -15.84
N ARG A 222 -19.83 -3.90 -15.80
CA ARG A 222 -20.38 -3.21 -16.99
C ARG A 222 -19.37 -2.26 -17.63
N ILE A 223 -18.30 -1.92 -16.92
CA ILE A 223 -17.24 -1.02 -17.38
C ILE A 223 -16.04 -1.86 -17.79
N THR A 224 -15.52 -1.63 -19.00
CA THR A 224 -14.22 -2.15 -19.43
C THR A 224 -13.23 -1.02 -19.31
N ASN A 225 -12.15 -1.24 -18.56
CA ASN A 225 -11.09 -0.25 -18.44
C ASN A 225 -10.16 -0.34 -19.66
N ASN A 226 -10.27 0.64 -20.55
CA ASN A 226 -9.42 0.73 -21.73
C ASN A 226 -8.27 1.74 -21.57
N GLU A 227 -8.09 2.28 -20.36
CA GLU A 227 -7.03 3.22 -20.05
C GLU A 227 -5.71 2.48 -19.84
N SER A 228 -4.63 3.14 -20.24
CA SER A 228 -3.26 2.72 -19.91
C SER A 228 -2.73 3.62 -18.81
N TYR A 229 -2.16 3.01 -17.78
CA TYR A 229 -1.57 3.73 -16.66
C TYR A 229 -0.05 3.77 -16.84
N ASN A 230 0.48 4.98 -16.95
CA ASN A 230 1.90 5.22 -17.11
C ASN A 230 2.46 5.89 -15.86
N ASN A 231 3.75 5.73 -15.62
CA ASN A 231 4.45 6.52 -14.61
C ASN A 231 4.72 7.96 -15.09
N LEU A 232 5.28 8.80 -14.23
CA LEU A 232 5.58 10.21 -14.53
C LEU A 232 6.57 10.37 -15.71
N ARG A 233 7.35 9.34 -16.01
CA ARG A 233 8.31 9.29 -17.12
C ARG A 233 7.73 8.68 -18.40
N GLY A 234 6.45 8.33 -18.40
CA GLY A 234 5.73 7.82 -19.57
C GLY A 234 5.90 6.32 -19.84
N ALA A 235 6.55 5.57 -18.95
CA ALA A 235 6.63 4.11 -19.07
C ALA A 235 5.31 3.46 -18.66
N LEU A 236 4.90 2.44 -19.40
CA LEU A 236 3.66 1.71 -19.16
C LEU A 236 3.76 0.85 -17.91
N VAL A 237 2.96 1.16 -16.90
CA VAL A 237 2.86 0.41 -15.63
C VAL A 237 1.75 -0.64 -15.71
N LEU A 238 0.60 -0.27 -16.23
CA LEU A 238 -0.52 -1.18 -16.43
C LEU A 238 -1.22 -0.88 -17.76
N GLY A 239 -1.20 -1.87 -18.66
CA GLY A 239 -1.92 -1.79 -19.93
C GLY A 239 -3.44 -1.83 -19.77
N PRO A 240 -4.19 -1.59 -20.87
CA PRO A 240 -5.64 -1.70 -20.89
C PRO A 240 -6.07 -3.06 -20.37
N GLN A 241 -6.95 -3.06 -19.37
CA GLN A 241 -7.51 -4.28 -18.82
C GLN A 241 -8.68 -4.72 -19.71
N MET A 242 -8.37 -5.16 -20.94
CA MET A 242 -9.36 -5.80 -21.80
C MET A 242 -9.82 -7.10 -21.14
N ARG A 243 -11.12 -7.23 -20.94
CA ARG A 243 -11.70 -8.48 -20.47
C ARG A 243 -11.66 -9.49 -21.63
N LEU A 244 -10.64 -10.34 -21.67
CA LEU A 244 -10.63 -11.53 -22.54
C LEU A 244 -11.68 -12.52 -22.00
N LYS A 245 -12.96 -12.29 -22.29
CA LYS A 245 -13.95 -13.36 -22.28
C LYS A 245 -13.89 -14.04 -23.65
N ILE A 246 -13.64 -15.34 -23.61
CA ILE A 246 -13.50 -16.30 -24.71
C ILE A 246 -12.04 -16.52 -25.16
N ARG A 247 -11.23 -17.20 -24.34
CA ARG A 247 -10.48 -18.34 -24.90
C ARG A 247 -11.51 -19.45 -25.09
N ASN A 248 -11.93 -19.64 -26.33
CA ASN A 248 -12.57 -20.89 -26.71
C ASN A 248 -11.62 -22.02 -26.27
N ALA A 249 -12.12 -22.88 -25.41
CA ALA A 249 -11.64 -24.24 -25.35
C ALA A 249 -11.82 -24.82 -26.75
N ASN A 250 -10.72 -24.98 -27.47
CA ASN A 250 -10.67 -25.82 -28.65
C ASN A 250 -9.53 -26.82 -28.41
N LEU A 251 -9.98 -28.02 -28.03
CA LEU A 251 -9.35 -29.35 -28.05
C LEU A 251 -8.05 -29.50 -27.26
#